data_AF-A0A9D8N0G9-F1
#
_entry.id   AF-A0A9D8N0G9-F1
#
_cell.length_a   1.000
_cell.length_b   1.000
_cell.length_c   1.000
_cell.angle_alpha   90.00
_cell.angle_beta   90.00
_cell.angle_gamma   90.00
#
_symmetry.space_group_name_H-M   'P 1'
#
loop_
_entity.id
_entity.type
_entity.pdbx_description
1 polymer ?
#
loop_
_entity_poly.entity_id
_entity_poly.type
_entity_poly.pdbx_seq_one_letter_code
_entity_poly.pdbx_strand_id
1 'polypeptide(L)'
;MTTQETNSKKRVYNLIIVDESGSMSIIRDQAFAGMNETLQTVRKMQQKFPEQEQHVTLVTFDTGHTTWHYDNVPAEQTKNLEWNAYNPGGGTPLYDAMGLAISKVNAQIAEGDNVLVTVITDGEENSSREWTLKMIRTMIEKLKKQNWT
;
A
#
# COMPACT_ATOMS: atom_id res chain seq x y z
N MET A 1 -27.72 -18.84 29.30
CA MET A 1 -26.30 -18.64 28.97
C MET A 1 -26.27 -18.01 27.59
N THR A 2 -26.13 -16.69 27.51
CA THR A 2 -26.12 -15.96 26.25
C THR A 2 -24.69 -15.99 25.72
N THR A 3 -24.48 -16.70 24.62
CA THR A 3 -23.23 -16.67 23.86
C THR A 3 -22.97 -15.22 23.47
N GLN A 4 -21.92 -14.62 24.02
CA GLN A 4 -21.37 -13.38 23.49
C GLN A 4 -20.79 -13.75 22.13
N GLU A 5 -21.49 -13.40 21.04
CA GLU A 5 -20.85 -13.27 19.74
C GLU A 5 -19.77 -12.22 19.91
N THR A 6 -18.51 -12.66 19.91
CA THR A 6 -17.37 -11.75 19.75
C THR A 6 -17.53 -11.13 18.37
N ASN A 7 -18.14 -9.96 18.30
CA ASN A 7 -18.24 -9.18 17.08
C ASN A 7 -16.84 -8.67 16.72
N SER A 8 -16.03 -9.56 16.13
CA SER A 8 -14.70 -9.25 15.62
C SER A 8 -14.87 -8.18 14.56
N LYS A 9 -14.38 -6.96 14.84
CA LYS A 9 -14.35 -5.89 13.83
C LYS A 9 -13.70 -6.43 12.56
N LYS A 10 -14.31 -6.19 11.41
CA LYS A 10 -13.69 -6.54 10.13
C LYS A 10 -12.50 -5.63 9.93
N ARG A 11 -11.36 -6.17 9.51
CA ARG A 11 -10.16 -5.38 9.23
C ARG A 11 -9.94 -5.26 7.73
N VAL A 12 -9.53 -4.07 7.32
CA VAL A 12 -9.16 -3.75 5.94
C VAL A 12 -7.78 -3.10 5.97
N TYR A 13 -6.83 -3.68 5.24
CA TYR A 13 -5.47 -3.17 5.14
C TYR A 13 -5.29 -2.50 3.78
N ASN A 14 -4.88 -1.24 3.79
CA ASN A 14 -4.67 -0.43 2.60
C ASN A 14 -3.17 -0.34 2.36
N LEU A 15 -2.66 -1.14 1.42
CA LEU A 15 -1.27 -1.12 0.99
C LEU A 15 -1.11 -0.16 -0.19
N ILE A 16 -0.36 0.91 0.00
CA ILE A 16 -0.12 1.95 -1.00
C ILE A 16 1.36 1.90 -1.38
N ILE A 17 1.65 1.53 -2.62
CA ILE A 17 2.99 1.38 -3.16
C ILE A 17 3.18 2.47 -4.21
N VAL A 18 4.15 3.34 -3.99
CA VAL A 18 4.33 4.55 -4.79
C VAL A 18 5.74 4.56 -5.37
N ASP A 19 5.79 4.62 -6.68
CA ASP A 19 7.01 4.82 -7.43
C ASP A 19 7.57 6.21 -7.13
N GLU A 20 8.82 6.29 -6.72
CA GLU A 20 9.59 7.52 -6.49
C GLU A 20 10.77 7.58 -7.47
N SER A 21 10.71 6.84 -8.59
CA SER A 21 11.75 6.86 -9.62
C SER A 21 11.85 8.22 -10.32
N GLY A 22 12.99 8.51 -10.97
CA GLY A 22 13.22 9.79 -11.62
C GLY A 22 12.19 10.15 -12.70
N SER A 23 11.60 9.16 -13.38
CA SER A 23 10.57 9.35 -14.41
C SER A 23 9.28 9.95 -13.84
N MET A 24 8.97 9.66 -12.57
CA MET A 24 7.85 10.24 -11.83
C MET A 24 7.96 11.76 -11.65
N SER A 25 9.12 12.37 -11.89
CA SER A 25 9.28 13.84 -11.85
C SER A 25 8.30 14.57 -12.78
N ILE A 26 7.90 13.95 -13.90
CA ILE A 26 6.95 14.53 -14.87
C ILE A 26 5.55 14.65 -14.28
N ILE A 27 5.18 13.72 -13.39
CA ILE A 27 3.85 13.62 -12.77
C ILE A 27 3.90 13.80 -11.25
N ARG A 28 4.95 14.44 -10.73
CA ARG A 28 5.24 14.51 -9.28
C ARG A 28 4.05 15.08 -8.51
N ASP A 29 3.48 16.18 -9.00
CA ASP A 29 2.34 16.85 -8.37
C ASP A 29 1.12 15.93 -8.32
N GLN A 30 0.83 15.22 -9.41
CA GLN A 30 -0.29 14.29 -9.52
C GLN A 30 -0.08 13.05 -8.63
N ALA A 31 1.12 12.49 -8.63
CA ALA A 31 1.45 11.33 -7.80
C ALA A 31 1.33 11.67 -6.31
N PHE A 32 1.90 12.80 -5.88
CA PHE A 32 1.78 13.28 -4.50
C PHE A 32 0.33 13.60 -4.10
N ALA A 33 -0.43 14.25 -4.98
CA ALA A 33 -1.86 14.47 -4.76
C ALA A 33 -2.59 13.12 -4.59
N GLY A 34 -2.30 12.15 -5.46
CA GLY A 34 -2.85 10.80 -5.38
C GLY A 34 -2.56 10.11 -4.05
N MET A 35 -1.33 10.18 -3.54
CA MET A 35 -0.97 9.64 -2.21
C MET A 35 -1.86 10.22 -1.11
N ASN A 36 -2.00 11.55 -1.08
CA ASN A 36 -2.78 12.24 -0.06
C ASN A 36 -4.29 12.00 -0.21
N GLU A 37 -4.80 11.92 -1.44
CA GLU A 37 -6.19 11.55 -1.73
C GLU A 37 -6.51 10.13 -1.28
N THR A 38 -5.61 9.17 -1.49
CA THR A 38 -5.76 7.80 -0.97
C THR A 38 -5.82 7.81 0.56
N LEU A 39 -4.89 8.48 1.25
CA LEU A 39 -4.90 8.58 2.72
C LEU A 39 -6.17 9.24 3.27
N GLN A 40 -6.66 10.29 2.60
CA GLN A 40 -7.94 10.93 2.96
C GLN A 40 -9.12 9.98 2.75
N THR A 41 -9.12 9.21 1.66
CA THR A 41 -10.18 8.25 1.36
C THR A 41 -10.24 7.15 2.41
N VAL A 42 -9.10 6.57 2.79
CA VAL A 42 -9.05 5.53 3.84
C VAL A 42 -9.56 6.06 5.18
N ARG A 43 -9.17 7.29 5.57
CA ARG A 43 -9.70 7.93 6.79
C ARG A 43 -11.20 8.18 6.73
N LYS A 44 -11.74 8.61 5.58
CA LYS A 44 -13.19 8.77 5.38
C LYS A 44 -13.92 7.42 5.49
N MET A 45 -13.33 6.34 4.98
CA MET A 45 -13.90 5.00 5.10
C MET A 45 -13.96 4.53 6.56
N GLN A 46 -12.90 4.75 7.33
CA GLN A 46 -12.88 4.49 8.77
C GLN A 46 -13.99 5.25 9.53
N GLN A 47 -14.21 6.52 9.19
CA GLN A 47 -15.29 7.32 9.80
C GLN A 47 -16.68 6.84 9.38
N LYS A 48 -16.84 6.44 8.12
CA LYS A 48 -18.12 5.98 7.57
C LYS A 48 -18.53 4.60 8.09
N PHE A 49 -17.56 3.74 8.37
CA PHE A 49 -17.76 2.36 8.82
C PHE A 49 -16.91 2.07 10.08
N PRO A 50 -17.28 2.57 11.27
CA PRO A 50 -16.48 2.42 12.50
C PRO A 50 -16.30 0.97 12.97
N GLU A 51 -17.14 0.06 12.48
CA GLU A 51 -17.04 -1.39 12.67
C GLU A 51 -16.01 -2.08 11.77
N GLN A 52 -15.49 -1.35 10.76
CA GLN A 52 -14.45 -1.79 9.83
C GLN A 52 -13.15 -1.05 10.13
N GLU A 53 -12.23 -1.71 10.81
CA GLU A 53 -10.95 -1.14 11.16
C GLU A 53 -10.05 -1.04 9.93
N GLN A 54 -9.68 0.19 9.57
CA GLN A 54 -8.80 0.49 8.45
C GLN A 54 -7.36 0.65 8.93
N HIS A 55 -6.44 -0.10 8.34
CA HIS A 55 -5.00 0.05 8.52
C HIS A 55 -4.35 0.56 7.23
N VAL A 56 -3.26 1.29 7.36
CA VAL A 56 -2.50 1.88 6.24
C VAL A 56 -1.05 1.45 6.33
N THR A 57 -0.55 0.94 5.20
CA THR A 57 0.87 0.81 4.92
C THR A 57 1.15 1.61 3.65
N LEU A 58 2.02 2.61 3.73
CA LEU A 58 2.39 3.45 2.60
C LEU A 58 3.91 3.42 2.44
N VAL A 59 4.35 3.08 1.24
CA VAL A 59 5.76 2.98 0.89
C VAL A 59 6.05 3.74 -0.41
N THR A 60 7.13 4.52 -0.41
CA THR A 60 7.74 5.06 -1.64
C THR A 60 9.03 4.30 -1.94
N PHE A 61 9.38 4.15 -3.23
CA PHE A 61 10.57 3.40 -3.62
C PHE A 61 11.25 3.97 -4.87
N ASP A 62 12.57 3.88 -4.91
CA ASP A 62 13.38 3.99 -6.11
C ASP A 62 14.58 3.02 -5.99
N THR A 63 15.59 3.14 -6.84
CA THR A 63 16.83 2.33 -6.72
C THR A 63 17.71 2.69 -5.52
N GLY A 64 17.58 3.90 -4.98
CA GLY A 64 18.41 4.42 -3.89
C GLY A 64 17.87 4.06 -2.52
N HIS A 65 16.54 4.03 -2.35
CA HIS A 65 15.90 3.82 -1.06
C HIS A 65 14.46 3.28 -1.17
N THR A 66 13.97 2.80 -0.02
CA THR A 66 12.57 2.45 0.20
C THR A 66 12.13 3.13 1.50
N THR A 67 11.15 4.02 1.42
CA THR A 67 10.70 4.84 2.56
C THR A 67 9.31 4.41 2.99
N TRP A 68 9.19 3.89 4.20
CA TRP A 68 7.92 3.53 4.82
C TRP A 68 7.37 4.74 5.58
N HIS A 69 6.41 5.44 4.97
CA HIS A 69 5.73 6.57 5.61
C HIS A 69 4.76 6.11 6.69
N TYR A 70 4.13 4.96 6.45
CA TYR A 70 3.28 4.24 7.41
C TYR A 70 3.52 2.74 7.27
N ASP A 71 3.53 2.03 8.40
CA ASP A 71 3.64 0.58 8.47
C ASP A 71 2.58 0.04 9.42
N ASN A 72 1.50 -0.51 8.86
CA ASN A 72 0.37 -1.06 9.61
C ASN A 72 -0.20 -0.09 10.66
N VAL A 73 -0.44 1.16 10.25
CA VAL A 73 -0.91 2.23 11.14
C VAL A 73 -2.43 2.36 11.02
N PRO A 74 -3.19 2.42 12.14
CA PRO A 74 -4.62 2.70 12.09
C PRO A 74 -4.91 4.00 11.35
N ALA A 75 -5.91 3.99 10.46
CA ALA A 75 -6.19 5.12 9.57
C ALA A 75 -6.37 6.45 10.32
N GLU A 76 -7.01 6.42 11.49
CA GLU A 76 -7.25 7.59 12.34
C GLU A 76 -5.97 8.29 12.81
N GLN A 77 -4.85 7.56 12.85
CA GLN A 77 -3.55 8.09 13.25
C GLN A 77 -2.74 8.65 12.06
N THR A 78 -3.20 8.40 10.83
CA THR A 78 -2.53 8.91 9.63
C THR A 78 -2.84 10.39 9.35
N LYS A 79 -1.88 11.08 8.77
CA LYS A 79 -1.96 12.48 8.35
C LYS A 79 -1.64 12.60 6.87
N ASN A 80 -1.98 13.75 6.28
CA ASN A 80 -1.44 14.07 4.96
C ASN A 80 0.08 14.13 5.04
N LEU A 81 0.74 13.70 3.98
CA LEU A 81 2.17 13.88 3.80
C LEU A 81 2.45 15.33 3.42
N GLU A 82 3.60 15.83 3.87
CA GLU A 82 4.14 17.11 3.44
C GLU A 82 4.85 16.97 2.08
N TRP A 83 4.94 18.05 1.31
CA TRP A 83 5.47 18.02 -0.06
C TRP A 83 6.89 17.42 -0.17
N ASN A 84 7.72 17.64 0.85
CA ASN A 84 9.09 17.14 0.91
C ASN A 84 9.18 15.64 1.26
N ALA A 85 8.08 14.96 1.53
CA ALA A 85 8.04 13.52 1.77
C ALA A 85 8.12 12.70 0.48
N TYR A 86 8.02 13.34 -0.69
CA TYR A 86 8.09 12.67 -1.98
C TYR A 86 9.02 13.42 -2.93
N ASN A 87 10.19 12.84 -3.20
CA ASN A 87 11.25 13.43 -4.03
C ASN A 87 11.74 12.42 -5.07
N PRO A 88 11.10 12.39 -6.27
CA PRO A 88 11.47 11.49 -7.35
C PRO A 88 12.97 11.50 -7.71
N GLY A 89 13.56 10.31 -7.90
CA GLY A 89 14.98 10.11 -8.22
C GLY A 89 15.28 8.64 -8.57
N GLY A 90 16.49 8.31 -9.02
CA GLY A 90 16.86 6.92 -9.28
C GLY A 90 16.06 6.22 -10.39
N GLY A 91 16.12 4.88 -10.41
CA GLY A 91 15.37 4.01 -11.33
C GLY A 91 14.18 3.31 -10.67
N THR A 92 13.54 2.39 -11.39
CA THR A 92 12.23 1.82 -11.05
C THR A 92 12.31 0.31 -10.78
N PRO A 93 12.57 -0.12 -9.53
CA PRO A 93 12.54 -1.53 -9.13
C PRO A 93 11.13 -1.94 -8.66
N LEU A 94 10.13 -1.76 -9.53
CA LEU A 94 8.71 -1.94 -9.22
C LEU A 94 8.39 -3.36 -8.75
N TYR A 95 8.92 -4.39 -9.41
CA TYR A 95 8.66 -5.78 -8.99
C TYR A 95 9.25 -6.09 -7.63
N ASP A 96 10.45 -5.59 -7.32
CA ASP A 96 11.06 -5.79 -6.01
C ASP A 96 10.26 -5.07 -4.92
N ALA A 97 9.85 -3.82 -5.17
CA ALA A 97 9.02 -3.05 -4.25
C ALA A 97 7.67 -3.72 -3.98
N MET A 98 7.02 -4.24 -5.02
CA MET A 98 5.78 -5.01 -4.88
C MET A 98 5.98 -6.29 -4.08
N GLY A 99 7.01 -7.08 -4.41
CA GLY A 99 7.30 -8.33 -3.73
C GLY A 99 7.58 -8.12 -2.25
N LEU A 100 8.39 -7.12 -1.90
CA LEU A 100 8.69 -6.73 -0.53
C LEU A 100 7.42 -6.29 0.22
N ALA A 101 6.66 -5.36 -0.34
CA ALA A 101 5.54 -4.74 0.36
C ALA A 101 4.35 -5.67 0.54
N ILE A 102 4.01 -6.44 -0.48
CA ILE A 102 2.96 -7.46 -0.39
C ILE A 102 3.36 -8.52 0.64
N SER A 103 4.60 -9.01 0.61
CA SER A 103 5.05 -10.03 1.56
C SER A 103 5.01 -9.52 3.00
N LYS A 104 5.38 -8.26 3.22
CA LYS A 104 5.33 -7.61 4.54
C LYS A 104 3.90 -7.51 5.08
N VAL A 105 2.96 -7.01 4.28
CA VAL A 105 1.54 -6.92 4.69
C VAL A 105 0.94 -8.31 4.89
N ASN A 106 1.24 -9.27 4.01
CA ASN A 106 0.74 -10.64 4.14
C ASN A 106 1.21 -11.32 5.46
N ALA A 107 2.34 -10.92 6.02
CA ALA A 107 2.82 -11.40 7.33
C ALA A 107 2.14 -10.71 8.53
N GLN A 108 1.44 -9.59 8.32
CA GLN A 108 0.77 -8.81 9.36
C GLN A 108 -0.73 -9.12 9.48
N ILE A 109 -1.34 -9.65 8.42
CA ILE A 109 -2.79 -9.94 8.37
C ILE A 109 -3.11 -11.36 8.87
N ALA A 110 -4.37 -11.57 9.24
CA ALA A 110 -4.92 -12.89 9.52
C ALA A 110 -5.98 -13.31 8.48
N GLU A 111 -6.34 -14.58 8.50
CA GLU A 111 -7.37 -15.12 7.61
C GLU A 111 -8.70 -14.37 7.78
N GLY A 112 -9.32 -13.99 6.66
CA GLY A 112 -10.58 -13.24 6.64
C GLY A 112 -10.42 -11.71 6.60
N ASP A 113 -9.22 -11.17 6.82
CA ASP A 113 -8.93 -9.76 6.60
C ASP A 113 -9.02 -9.42 5.10
N ASN A 114 -9.39 -8.18 4.77
CA ASN A 114 -9.39 -7.70 3.38
C ASN A 114 -8.16 -6.82 3.16
N VAL A 115 -7.58 -6.91 1.97
CA VAL A 115 -6.45 -6.05 1.59
C VAL A 115 -6.74 -5.35 0.29
N LEU A 116 -6.55 -4.04 0.25
CA LEU A 116 -6.59 -3.23 -0.95
C LEU A 116 -5.18 -2.77 -1.29
N VAL A 117 -4.72 -3.11 -2.49
CA VAL A 117 -3.40 -2.69 -2.98
C VAL A 117 -3.58 -1.57 -3.99
N THR A 118 -3.02 -0.40 -3.69
CA THR A 118 -2.95 0.75 -4.60
C THR A 118 -1.52 0.92 -5.06
N VAL A 119 -1.29 0.89 -6.38
CA VAL A 119 0.02 1.16 -6.99
C VAL A 119 -0.06 2.47 -7.76
N ILE A 120 0.83 3.41 -7.43
CA ILE A 120 0.96 4.71 -8.12
C ILE A 120 2.33 4.69 -8.82
N THR A 121 2.32 4.67 -10.15
CA THR A 121 3.51 4.62 -11.01
C THR A 121 3.15 5.16 -12.39
N ASP A 122 4.14 5.63 -13.15
CA ASP A 122 4.02 5.94 -14.57
C ASP A 122 4.18 4.71 -15.47
N GLY A 123 4.49 3.54 -14.88
CA GLY A 123 4.52 2.25 -15.54
C GLY A 123 5.90 1.76 -15.97
N GLU A 124 6.97 2.45 -15.59
CA GLU A 124 8.33 1.96 -15.83
C GLU A 124 8.67 0.73 -14.96
N GLU A 125 9.61 -0.07 -15.46
CA GLU A 125 10.30 -1.11 -14.71
C GLU A 125 11.65 -1.34 -15.40
N ASN A 126 12.74 -1.05 -14.70
CA ASN A 126 14.08 -1.07 -15.29
C ASN A 126 15.18 -1.52 -14.31
N SER A 127 14.83 -1.82 -13.06
CA SER A 127 15.82 -1.97 -11.98
C SER A 127 15.59 -3.13 -11.01
N SER A 128 14.51 -3.91 -11.13
CA SER A 128 14.26 -5.06 -10.25
C SER A 128 15.28 -6.19 -10.47
N ARG A 129 15.64 -6.89 -9.38
CA ARG A 129 16.67 -7.95 -9.36
C ARG A 129 16.22 -9.24 -8.67
N GLU A 130 15.33 -9.17 -7.69
CA GLU A 130 14.90 -10.32 -6.89
C GLU A 130 13.59 -10.91 -7.41
N TRP A 131 12.67 -10.03 -7.81
CA TRP A 131 11.33 -10.36 -8.25
C TRP A 131 11.18 -10.15 -9.75
N THR A 132 10.46 -11.08 -10.38
CA THR A 132 10.10 -11.00 -11.79
C THR A 132 8.61 -10.74 -11.95
N LEU A 133 8.21 -10.18 -13.10
CA LEU A 133 6.81 -10.01 -13.47
C LEU A 133 5.99 -11.29 -13.31
N LYS A 134 6.57 -12.45 -13.67
CA LYS A 134 5.92 -13.75 -13.53
C LYS A 134 5.65 -14.08 -12.06
N MET A 135 6.62 -13.86 -11.17
CA MET A 135 6.47 -14.11 -9.73
C MET A 135 5.41 -13.19 -9.13
N ILE A 136 5.41 -11.89 -9.47
CA ILE A 136 4.42 -10.93 -9.00
C ILE A 136 3.02 -11.30 -9.48
N ARG A 137 2.86 -11.64 -10.77
CA ARG A 137 1.56 -12.10 -11.30
C ARG A 137 1.06 -13.34 -10.58
N THR A 138 1.92 -14.34 -10.37
CA THR A 138 1.55 -15.56 -9.63
C THR A 138 1.14 -15.26 -8.19
N MET A 139 1.86 -14.36 -7.52
CA MET A 139 1.53 -13.92 -6.16
C MET A 139 0.16 -13.23 -6.10
N ILE A 140 -0.09 -12.26 -6.99
CA ILE A 140 -1.37 -11.53 -7.04
C ILE A 140 -2.54 -12.49 -7.30
N GLU A 141 -2.41 -13.41 -8.25
CA GLU A 141 -3.49 -14.37 -8.57
C GLU A 141 -3.79 -15.34 -7.42
N LYS A 142 -2.81 -15.63 -6.57
CA LYS A 142 -3.04 -16.38 -5.32
C LYS A 142 -3.76 -15.52 -4.29
N LEU A 143 -3.29 -14.31 -4.06
CA LEU A 143 -3.81 -13.40 -3.02
C LEU A 143 -5.21 -12.90 -3.32
N LYS A 144 -5.59 -12.72 -4.60
CA LYS A 144 -6.97 -12.42 -5.01
C LYS A 144 -8.00 -13.43 -4.51
N LYS A 145 -7.59 -14.69 -4.32
CA LYS A 145 -8.45 -15.74 -3.74
C LYS A 145 -8.56 -15.65 -2.21
N GLN A 146 -7.85 -14.71 -1.59
CA GLN A 146 -7.71 -14.51 -0.15
C GLN A 146 -8.11 -13.08 0.25
N ASN A 147 -9.09 -12.49 -0.43
CA ASN A 147 -9.63 -11.14 -0.18
C ASN A 147 -8.65 -9.98 -0.43
N TRP A 148 -7.64 -10.17 -1.29
CA TRP A 148 -6.85 -9.07 -1.81
C TRP A 148 -7.48 -8.52 -3.10
N THR A 149 -7.53 -7.20 -3.23
CA THR A 149 -7.97 -6.49 -4.45
C THR A 149 -6.91 -5.52 -4.91
#